data_AF-A0A925IMB8-F1
#
_entry.id   AF-A0A925IMB8-F1
#
_cell.length_a   1.000
_cell.length_b   1.000
_cell.length_c   1.000
_cell.angle_alpha   90.00
_cell.angle_beta   90.00
_cell.angle_gamma   90.00
#
_symmetry.space_group_name_H-M   'P 1'
#
loop_
_entity.id
_entity.type
_entity.pdbx_description
1 polymer ?
#
loop_
_entity_poly.entity_id
_entity_poly.type
_entity_poly.pdbx_seq_one_letter_code
_entity_poly.pdbx_strand_id
1 'polypeptide(L)' 'WGEDFVGESNIIEVYIRYLRMKIERDDEKKLIHTVRGVGYSLRD' A
#
# COMPACT_ATOMS: atom_id res chain seq x y z
N TRP A 1 -10.15 6.14 -9.60
CA TRP A 1 -10.10 4.83 -10.28
C TRP A 1 -11.53 4.61 -10.72
N GLY A 2 -11.80 4.75 -12.02
CA GLY A 2 -13.15 4.62 -12.58
C GLY A 2 -13.65 3.17 -12.51
N GLU A 3 -14.94 2.96 -12.77
CA GLU A 3 -15.61 1.66 -12.68
C GLU A 3 -14.98 0.55 -13.54
N ASP A 4 -14.12 0.90 -14.50
CA ASP A 4 -13.47 -0.03 -15.43
C ASP A 4 -12.09 -0.52 -14.98
N PHE A 5 -11.71 -0.32 -13.71
CA PHE A 5 -10.41 -0.79 -13.23
C PHE A 5 -10.40 -2.31 -13.03
N VAL A 6 -10.19 -3.05 -14.13
CA VAL A 6 -9.80 -4.45 -14.15
C VAL A 6 -8.29 -4.55 -13.87
N GLY A 7 -7.86 -4.05 -12.71
CA GLY A 7 -6.50 -4.27 -12.26
C GLY A 7 -6.30 -5.74 -11.96
N GLU A 8 -5.22 -6.33 -12.45
CA GLU A 8 -4.75 -7.62 -11.94
C GLU A 8 -4.78 -7.57 -10.41
N SER A 9 -5.37 -8.59 -9.79
CA SER A 9 -5.80 -8.58 -8.38
C SER A 9 -4.69 -8.29 -7.35
N ASN A 10 -3.45 -8.16 -7.80
CA ASN A 10 -2.22 -7.92 -7.04
C ASN A 10 -1.58 -6.54 -7.29
N ILE A 11 -2.06 -5.73 -8.24
CA ILE A 11 -1.41 -4.46 -8.60
C ILE A 11 -1.29 -3.49 -7.41
N ILE A 12 -2.30 -3.49 -6.54
CA ILE A 12 -2.31 -2.71 -5.31
C ILE A 12 -1.16 -3.15 -4.38
N GLU A 13 -0.93 -4.45 -4.23
CA GLU A 13 0.15 -4.98 -3.40
C GLU A 13 1.53 -4.57 -3.93
N VAL A 14 1.70 -4.60 -5.26
CA VAL A 14 2.92 -4.15 -5.93
C VAL A 14 3.19 -2.68 -5.63
N TYR A 15 2.19 -1.81 -5.80
CA TYR A 15 2.35 -0.38 -5.51
C TYR A 15 2.57 -0.08 -4.03
N ILE A 16 1.88 -0.77 -3.13
CA ILE A 16 2.11 -0.62 -1.69
C ILE A 16 3.54 -1.02 -1.32
N ARG A 17 4.06 -2.12 -1.88
CA ARG A 17 5.45 -2.54 -1.66
C ARG A 17 6.43 -1.48 -2.17
N TYR A 18 6.25 -0.98 -3.38
CA TYR A 18 7.09 0.07 -3.93
C TYR A 18 7.04 1.35 -3.09
N LEU A 19 5.85 1.72 -2.60
CA LEU A 19 5.68 2.91 -1.80
C LEU A 19 6.41 2.79 -0.46
N ARG A 20 6.27 1.66 0.24
CA ARG A 20 7.02 1.37 1.48
C ARG A 20 8.53 1.44 1.25
N MET A 21 9.06 0.84 0.19
CA MET A 21 10.49 0.94 -0.14
C MET A 21 10.98 2.37 -0.38
N LYS A 22 10.09 3.28 -0.81
CA LYS A 22 10.43 4.68 -1.09
C LYS A 22 10.33 5.59 0.14
N ILE A 23 9.41 5.30 1.07
CA ILE A 23 9.07 6.21 2.19
C ILE A 23 9.29 5.61 3.59
N GLU A 24 9.53 4.30 3.70
CA GLU A 24 9.80 3.60 4.96
C GLU A 24 11.19 2.96 4.86
N ARG A 25 12.25 3.79 4.87
CA ARG A 25 13.63 3.26 4.88
C ARG A 25 13.91 2.51 6.17
N ASP A 26 14.92 1.63 6.14
CA ASP A 26 15.43 0.98 7.36
C ASP A 26 15.67 2.09 8.39
N ASP A 27 14.93 2.06 9.50
CA ASP A 27 14.94 3.01 10.63
C ASP A 27 13.85 4.12 10.64
N GLU A 28 13.05 4.26 9.58
CA GLU A 28 11.91 5.19 9.55
C GLU A 28 10.62 4.53 10.08
N LYS A 29 9.74 5.37 10.65
CA LYS A 29 8.42 4.91 11.13
C LYS A 29 7.60 4.35 9.96
N LYS A 30 6.91 3.25 10.20
CA LYS A 30 5.96 2.68 9.24
C LYS A 30 4.72 3.55 9.15
N LEU A 31 4.53 4.19 8.00
CA LEU A 31 3.38 5.05 7.71
C LEU A 31 2.21 4.25 7.15
N ILE A 32 2.47 3.12 6.47
CA ILE A 32 1.44 2.32 5.78
C ILE A 32 1.12 1.07 6.59
N HIS A 33 -0.07 1.04 7.17
CA HIS A 33 -0.57 -0.05 8.00
C HIS A 33 -1.54 -0.93 7.23
N THR A 34 -1.36 -2.25 7.31
CA THR A 34 -2.28 -3.21 6.69
C THR A 34 -3.42 -3.53 7.65
N VAL A 35 -4.66 -3.27 7.23
CA VAL A 35 -5.89 -3.63 7.95
C VAL A 35 -6.50 -4.85 7.25
N ARG A 36 -6.37 -6.02 7.88
CA ARG A 36 -6.85 -7.29 7.30
C ARG A 36 -8.34 -7.21 6.97
N GLY A 37 -8.71 -7.65 5.76
CA GLY A 37 -10.10 -7.65 5.28
C GLY A 37 -10.65 -6.28 4.89
N VAL A 38 -9.85 -5.21 5.00
CA VAL A 38 -10.29 -3.83 4.71
C VAL A 38 -9.37 -3.14 3.69
N GLY A 39 -8.05 -3.26 3.86
CA GLY A 39 -7.07 -2.63 2.96
C GLY A 39 -5.88 -2.02 3.71
N TYR A 40 -5.53 -0.78 3.39
CA TYR A 40 -4.37 -0.08 3.96
C TYR A 40 -4.77 1.28 4.55
N SER A 41 -4.08 1.72 5.60
CA SER A 41 -4.28 3.01 6.27
C SER A 41 -2.96 3.74 6.47
N LEU A 42 -2.96 5.06 6.28
CA LEU A 42 -1.83 5.94 6.54
C LEU A 42 -1.91 6.53 7.96
N ARG A 43 -0.94 6.25 8.83
CA ARG A 43 -0.87 6.70 10.24
C ARG A 43 0.60 6.79 10.72
N ASP A 44 0.91 7.72 11.62
CA ASP A 44 2.24 7.94 12.25
C ASP A 44 2.38 7.36 13.67
#